data_AF-A0A4R1KJ47-F1
#
_entry.id   AF-A0A4R1KJ47-F1
#
_cell.length_a   1.000
_cell.length_b   1.000
_cell.length_c   1.000
_cell.angle_alpha   90.00
_cell.angle_beta   90.00
_cell.angle_gamma   90.00
#
_symmetry.space_group_name_H-M   'P 1'
#
loop_
_entity.id
_entity.type
_entity.pdbx_description
1 polymer ?
#
loop_
_entity_poly.entity_id
_entity_poly.type
_entity_poly.pdbx_seq_one_letter_code
_entity_poly.pdbx_strand_id
1 'polypeptide(L)'
;MRLTLRLAAIYNILWGAWVVLFPNHFFNLVGMQPLNHPMVWQGMGMVIGVYGLGYWWASYNPMTHWPIVAVGFLGKIFGPLGFIFNYLKGDVPFEFIYTLITNDFIWWIPFFLILKKVHTDYKWKLS
;
A
#
# COMPACT_ATOMS: atom_id res chain seq x y z
N MET A 1 12.85 10.42 4.23
CA MET A 1 11.48 10.94 4.07
C MET A 1 11.14 11.21 2.60
N ARG A 2 11.79 12.20 1.94
CA ARG A 2 11.52 12.50 0.51
C ARG A 2 11.76 11.30 -0.42
N LEU A 3 12.93 10.66 -0.35
CA LEU A 3 13.26 9.50 -1.17
C LEU A 3 12.28 8.34 -0.93
N THR A 4 12.00 8.03 0.34
CA THR A 4 11.03 7.01 0.73
C THR A 4 9.67 7.22 0.09
N LEU A 5 9.09 8.42 0.19
CA LEU A 5 7.77 8.70 -0.34
C LEU A 5 7.74 8.67 -1.87
N ARG A 6 8.84 9.05 -2.53
CA ARG A 6 8.97 8.90 -3.98
C ARG A 6 9.06 7.44 -4.42
N LEU A 7 9.82 6.62 -3.71
CA LEU A 7 9.89 5.19 -3.97
C LEU A 7 8.54 4.53 -3.73
N ALA A 8 7.86 4.88 -2.64
CA ALA A 8 6.50 4.43 -2.36
C ALA A 8 5.54 4.86 -3.47
N ALA A 9 5.61 6.11 -3.92
CA ALA A 9 4.80 6.62 -5.02
C ALA A 9 4.97 5.80 -6.30
N ILE A 10 6.22 5.64 -6.76
CA ILE A 10 6.54 4.88 -7.97
C ILE A 10 6.03 3.44 -7.82
N TYR A 11 6.31 2.80 -6.69
CA TYR A 11 5.86 1.43 -6.43
C TYR A 11 4.33 1.30 -6.50
N ASN A 12 3.57 2.18 -5.84
CA ASN A 12 2.11 2.11 -5.83
C ASN A 12 1.51 2.40 -7.22
N ILE A 13 2.11 3.29 -8.00
CA ILE A 13 1.69 3.55 -9.39
C ILE A 13 1.93 2.32 -10.27
N LEU A 14 3.12 1.72 -10.18
CA LEU A 14 3.44 0.52 -10.95
C LEU A 14 2.56 -0.67 -10.55
N TRP A 15 2.33 -0.85 -9.25
CA TRP A 15 1.44 -1.88 -8.73
C TRP A 15 0.00 -1.66 -9.19
N GLY A 16 -0.52 -0.44 -9.04
CA GLY A 16 -1.86 -0.09 -9.50
C GLY A 16 -2.02 -0.30 -11.01
N ALA A 17 -1.03 0.12 -11.80
CA ALA A 17 -1.02 -0.10 -13.25
C ALA A 17 -1.00 -1.59 -13.60
N TRP A 18 -0.20 -2.40 -12.90
CA TRP A 18 -0.16 -3.84 -13.10
C TRP A 18 -1.52 -4.49 -12.78
N VAL A 19 -2.14 -4.15 -11.66
CA VAL A 19 -3.46 -4.64 -11.26
C VAL A 19 -4.55 -4.24 -12.25
N VAL A 20 -4.50 -3.02 -12.79
CA VAL A 20 -5.50 -2.54 -13.76
C VAL A 20 -5.33 -3.19 -15.13
N LEU A 21 -4.11 -3.25 -15.65
CA LEU A 21 -3.83 -3.76 -17.00
C LEU A 21 -3.86 -5.29 -17.06
N PHE A 22 -3.50 -5.97 -15.97
CA PHE A 22 -3.39 -7.43 -15.92
C PHE A 22 -4.03 -8.01 -14.63
N PRO A 23 -5.35 -7.87 -14.44
CA PRO A 23 -6.02 -8.16 -13.17
C PRO A 23 -5.89 -9.60 -12.69
N ASN A 24 -5.81 -10.57 -13.61
CA ASN A 24 -5.70 -11.99 -13.28
C ASN A 24 -4.24 -12.47 -13.16
N HIS A 25 -3.26 -11.67 -13.61
CA HIS A 25 -1.86 -12.12 -13.63
C HIS A 25 -1.33 -12.39 -12.23
N PHE A 26 -1.69 -11.54 -11.27
CA PHE A 26 -1.37 -11.75 -9.86
C PHE A 26 -1.90 -13.09 -9.33
N PHE A 27 -3.20 -13.38 -9.55
CA PHE A 27 -3.85 -14.60 -9.06
C PHE A 27 -3.20 -15.86 -9.65
N ASN A 28 -2.84 -15.82 -10.94
CA ASN A 28 -2.12 -16.92 -11.59
C ASN A 28 -0.74 -17.17 -10.98
N LEU A 29 0.00 -16.11 -10.62
CA LEU A 29 1.33 -16.24 -9.99
C LEU A 29 1.27 -16.87 -8.60
N VAL A 30 0.22 -16.58 -7.83
CA VAL A 30 0.04 -17.11 -6.48
C VAL A 30 -0.80 -18.40 -6.45
N GLY A 31 -1.12 -18.98 -7.61
CA GLY A 31 -1.85 -20.25 -7.72
C GLY A 31 -3.33 -20.17 -7.33
N MET A 32 -3.93 -18.97 -7.33
CA MET A 32 -5.35 -18.76 -7.04
C MET A 32 -6.19 -18.79 -8.32
N GLN A 33 -7.46 -19.17 -8.19
CA GLN A 33 -8.39 -19.07 -9.31
C GLN A 33 -8.55 -17.61 -9.75
N PRO A 34 -8.66 -17.35 -11.07
CA PRO A 34 -8.92 -16.01 -11.58
C PRO A 34 -10.19 -15.40 -10.99
N LEU A 35 -10.24 -14.08 -10.91
CA LEU A 35 -11.40 -13.38 -10.37
C LEU A 35 -12.59 -13.48 -11.32
N ASN A 36 -13.75 -13.87 -10.80
CA ASN A 36 -15.03 -13.82 -11.52
C ASN A 36 -15.44 -12.39 -11.88
N HIS A 37 -15.07 -11.41 -11.05
CA HIS A 37 -15.35 -9.99 -11.24
C HIS A 37 -14.06 -9.15 -11.11
N PRO A 38 -13.21 -9.11 -12.15
CA PRO A 38 -11.92 -8.41 -12.10
C PRO A 38 -12.06 -6.91 -11.84
N MET A 39 -13.21 -6.32 -12.17
CA MET A 39 -13.49 -4.88 -11.99
C MET A 39 -13.27 -4.38 -10.55
N VAL A 40 -13.57 -5.20 -9.53
CA VAL A 40 -13.38 -4.82 -8.12
C VAL A 40 -11.89 -4.69 -7.82
N TRP A 41 -11.10 -5.64 -8.31
CA TRP A 41 -9.65 -5.64 -8.15
C TRP A 41 -8.98 -4.52 -8.95
N GLN A 42 -9.41 -4.29 -10.19
CA GLN A 42 -8.96 -3.16 -10.99
C GLN A 42 -9.29 -1.83 -10.30
N GLY A 43 -10.48 -1.68 -9.72
CA GLY A 43 -10.87 -0.51 -8.93
C GLY A 43 -9.92 -0.28 -7.75
N MET A 44 -9.58 -1.33 -7.01
CA MET A 44 -8.57 -1.27 -5.95
C MET A 44 -7.20 -0.84 -6.49
N GLY A 45 -6.77 -1.38 -7.64
CA GLY A 45 -5.55 -0.96 -8.32
C GLY A 45 -5.53 0.52 -8.68
N MET A 46 -6.65 1.07 -9.17
CA MET A 46 -6.77 2.50 -9.47
C MET A 46 -6.60 3.36 -8.20
N VAL A 47 -7.29 2.99 -7.12
CA VAL A 47 -7.19 3.69 -5.83
C VAL A 47 -5.75 3.67 -5.32
N ILE A 48 -5.09 2.51 -5.35
CA ILE A 48 -3.68 2.37 -4.95
C ILE A 48 -2.76 3.24 -5.84
N GLY A 49 -3.00 3.27 -7.15
CA GLY A 49 -2.25 4.15 -8.06
C GLY A 49 -2.38 5.64 -7.70
N VAL A 50 -3.59 6.08 -7.33
CA VAL A 50 -3.85 7.47 -6.89
C VAL A 50 -3.18 7.76 -5.55
N TYR A 51 -3.15 6.81 -4.59
CA TYR A 51 -2.33 6.95 -3.38
C TYR A 51 -0.86 7.18 -3.71
N GLY A 52 -0.36 6.55 -4.77
CA GLY A 52 0.99 6.81 -5.29
C GLY A 52 1.23 8.28 -5.63
N LEU A 53 0.28 8.94 -6.30
CA LEU A 53 0.35 10.39 -6.56
C LEU A 53 0.34 11.20 -5.24
N GLY A 54 -0.49 10.79 -4.29
CA GLY A 54 -0.54 11.37 -2.95
C GLY A 54 0.81 11.32 -2.23
N TYR A 55 1.51 10.18 -2.27
CA TYR A 55 2.86 10.07 -1.72
C TYR A 55 3.88 10.92 -2.47
N TRP A 56 3.75 11.06 -3.79
CA TRP A 56 4.65 11.89 -4.58
C TRP A 56 4.54 13.36 -4.15
N TRP A 57 3.33 13.89 -4.01
CA TRP A 57 3.10 15.24 -3.52
C TRP A 57 3.53 15.40 -2.05
N ALA A 58 3.21 14.43 -1.19
CA ALA A 58 3.67 14.43 0.19
C ALA A 58 5.21 14.41 0.30
N SER A 59 5.93 13.90 -0.70
CA SER A 59 7.39 13.87 -0.68
C SER A 59 8.05 15.26 -0.63
N TYR A 60 7.36 16.31 -1.10
CA TYR A 60 7.87 17.68 -1.09
C TYR A 60 7.76 18.34 0.29
N ASN A 61 6.70 18.03 1.04
CA ASN A 61 6.56 18.44 2.43
C ASN A 61 5.84 17.35 3.26
N PRO A 62 6.58 16.32 3.72
CA PRO A 62 6.00 15.17 4.42
C PRO A 62 5.35 15.52 5.75
N MET A 63 5.81 16.62 6.37
CA MET A 63 5.33 17.05 7.67
C MET A 63 3.98 17.73 7.58
N THR A 64 3.75 18.54 6.54
CA THR A 64 2.42 19.15 6.29
C THR A 64 1.44 18.14 5.70
N HIS A 65 1.90 17.29 4.79
CA HIS A 65 1.08 16.28 4.14
C HIS A 65 1.10 14.93 4.87
N TRP A 66 1.27 14.94 6.19
CA TRP A 66 1.27 13.72 6.99
C TRP A 66 -0.04 12.91 6.93
N PRO A 67 -1.25 13.48 6.73
CA PRO A 67 -2.47 12.68 6.74
C PRO A 67 -2.51 11.61 5.66
N ILE A 68 -2.03 11.91 4.45
CA ILE A 68 -1.96 10.90 3.38
C ILE A 68 -0.92 9.80 3.70
N VAL A 69 0.17 10.14 4.39
CA VAL A 69 1.16 9.16 4.88
C VAL A 69 0.54 8.28 5.97
N ALA A 70 -0.29 8.84 6.86
CA ALA A 70 -0.98 8.10 7.91
C ALA A 70 -2.02 7.13 7.34
N VAL A 71 -2.87 7.59 6.42
CA VAL A 71 -3.83 6.71 5.73
C VAL A 71 -3.11 5.60 4.98
N GLY A 72 -2.01 5.94 4.31
CA GLY A 72 -1.14 4.98 3.66
C GLY A 72 -0.55 3.93 4.60
N PHE A 73 -0.07 4.36 5.78
CA PHE A 73 0.49 3.47 6.79
C PHE A 73 -0.57 2.51 7.34
N LEU A 74 -1.78 3.00 7.61
CA LEU A 74 -2.91 2.17 8.04
C LEU A 74 -3.26 1.11 6.99
N GLY A 75 -3.33 1.48 5.72
CA GLY A 75 -3.55 0.54 4.62
C GLY A 75 -2.52 -0.60 4.64
N LYS A 76 -1.26 -0.27 4.92
CA LYS A 76 -0.17 -1.25 4.99
C LYS A 76 -0.19 -2.14 6.23
N ILE A 77 -0.87 -1.74 7.29
CA ILE A 77 -1.10 -2.58 8.47
C ILE A 77 -2.29 -3.50 8.23
N PHE A 78 -3.37 -2.96 7.64
CA PHE A 78 -4.59 -3.71 7.40
C PHE A 78 -4.45 -4.77 6.30
N GLY A 79 -3.57 -4.58 5.32
CA GLY A 79 -3.26 -5.60 4.30
C GLY A 79 -2.81 -6.93 4.91
N PRO A 80 -1.70 -6.98 5.67
CA PRO A 80 -1.24 -8.20 6.34
C PRO A 80 -2.23 -8.78 7.35
N LEU A 81 -2.99 -7.94 8.07
CA LEU A 81 -4.05 -8.42 8.97
C LEU A 81 -5.17 -9.12 8.20
N GLY A 82 -5.60 -8.54 7.07
CA GLY A 82 -6.56 -9.16 6.16
C GLY A 82 -6.05 -10.47 5.58
N PHE A 83 -4.76 -10.54 5.20
CA PHE A 83 -4.13 -11.79 4.76
C PHE A 83 -4.16 -12.86 5.85
N ILE A 84 -3.71 -12.56 7.07
CA ILE A 84 -3.69 -13.53 8.18
C ILE A 84 -5.10 -14.07 8.43
N PHE A 85 -6.11 -13.20 8.45
CA PHE A 85 -7.50 -13.60 8.65
C PHE A 85 -8.00 -14.58 7.57
N ASN A 86 -7.70 -14.32 6.29
CA ASN A 86 -8.13 -15.19 5.19
C ASN A 86 -7.27 -16.45 5.06
N TYR A 87 -5.98 -16.38 5.41
CA TYR A 87 -5.09 -17.54 5.48
C TYR A 87 -5.57 -18.54 6.54
N LEU A 88 -5.95 -18.05 7.73
CA LEU A 88 -6.49 -18.90 8.80
C LEU A 88 -7.83 -19.55 8.45
N LYS A 89 -8.57 -19.00 7.49
CA LYS A 89 -9.80 -19.58 6.95
C LYS A 89 -9.55 -20.60 5.82
N GLY A 90 -8.35 -20.66 5.27
CA GLY A 90 -8.02 -21.47 4.11
C GLY A 90 -8.42 -20.84 2.76
N ASP A 91 -8.78 -19.56 2.74
CA ASP A 91 -9.24 -18.86 1.53
C ASP A 91 -8.08 -18.38 0.64
N VAL A 92 -6.88 -18.22 1.22
CA VAL A 92 -5.69 -17.67 0.54
C VAL A 92 -4.46 -18.55 0.80
N PRO A 93 -3.67 -18.87 -0.23
CA PRO A 93 -2.44 -19.66 -0.08
C PRO A 93 -1.34 -18.88 0.65
N PHE A 94 -0.40 -19.59 1.29
CA PHE A 94 0.69 -18.96 2.05
C PHE A 94 1.60 -18.10 1.16
N GLU A 95 1.76 -18.50 -0.10
CA GLU A 95 2.56 -17.87 -1.15
C GLU A 95 2.20 -16.39 -1.35
N PHE A 96 0.98 -15.98 -1.00
CA PHE A 96 0.58 -14.58 -1.02
C PHE A 96 1.47 -13.70 -0.12
N ILE A 97 2.10 -14.27 0.93
CA ILE A 97 3.00 -13.54 1.84
C ILE A 97 4.15 -12.83 1.13
N TYR A 98 4.67 -13.38 0.02
CA TYR A 98 5.76 -12.76 -0.74
C TYR A 98 5.37 -11.37 -1.26
N THR A 99 4.08 -11.18 -1.53
CA THR A 99 3.56 -9.93 -2.06
C THR A 99 3.44 -8.87 -0.95
N LEU A 100 3.13 -9.28 0.28
CA LEU A 100 3.08 -8.42 1.47
C LEU A 100 4.44 -7.84 1.85
N ILE A 101 5.53 -8.56 1.55
CA ILE A 101 6.88 -8.04 1.81
C ILE A 101 7.07 -6.72 1.07
N THR A 102 6.78 -6.70 -0.22
CA THR A 102 6.98 -5.51 -1.07
C THR A 102 5.83 -4.51 -0.99
N ASN A 103 4.59 -4.97 -0.80
CA ASN A 103 3.44 -4.08 -0.68
C ASN A 103 3.38 -3.38 0.68
N ASP A 104 3.78 -4.06 1.76
CA ASP A 104 3.48 -3.62 3.12
C ASP A 104 4.73 -3.49 3.98
N PHE A 105 5.41 -4.60 4.27
CA PHE A 105 6.39 -4.67 5.36
C PHE A 105 7.59 -3.72 5.18
N ILE A 106 8.13 -3.60 3.96
CA ILE A 106 9.28 -2.70 3.71
C ILE A 106 8.97 -1.22 3.99
N TRP A 107 7.69 -0.84 3.95
CA TRP A 107 7.25 0.54 4.15
C TRP A 107 6.87 0.85 5.59
N TRP A 108 6.71 -0.17 6.44
CA TRP A 108 6.27 0.03 7.82
C TRP A 108 7.24 0.91 8.60
N ILE A 109 8.52 0.55 8.60
CA ILE A 109 9.57 1.29 9.29
C ILE A 109 9.63 2.75 8.81
N PRO A 110 9.77 3.05 7.51
CA PRO A 110 9.96 4.42 7.11
C PRO A 110 8.69 5.27 7.23
N PHE A 111 7.48 4.71 7.06
CA PHE A 111 6.23 5.45 7.31
C PHE A 111 6.06 5.73 8.79
N PHE A 112 6.35 4.75 9.66
CA PHE A 112 6.37 4.94 11.11
C PHE A 112 7.34 6.06 11.52
N LEU A 113 8.55 6.10 10.96
CA LEU A 113 9.52 7.15 11.27
C LEU A 113 9.05 8.55 10.85
N ILE A 114 8.35 8.67 9.71
CA ILE A 114 7.73 9.95 9.29
C ILE A 114 6.65 10.37 10.30
N LEU A 115 5.74 9.45 10.65
CA LEU A 115 4.64 9.72 11.57
C LEU A 115 5.12 9.98 13.00
N LYS A 116 6.17 9.29 13.45
CA LYS A 116 6.83 9.56 14.74
C LYS A 116 7.36 10.98 14.77
N LYS A 117 8.00 11.46 13.71
CA LYS A 117 8.47 12.84 13.61
C LYS A 117 7.31 13.84 13.63
N VAL A 118 6.20 13.51 12.96
CA VAL A 118 4.98 14.35 12.98
C VAL A 118 4.44 14.47 14.40
N HIS A 119 4.42 13.37 15.15
CA HIS A 119 4.01 13.36 16.55
C HIS A 119 4.93 14.23 17.42
N THR A 120 6.26 14.08 17.30
CA THR A 120 7.22 14.80 18.14
C THR A 120 7.30 16.28 17.83
N ASP A 121 7.37 16.64 16.55
CA ASP A 121 7.73 17.99 16.12
C ASP A 121 6.50 18.83 15.80
N TYR A 122 5.46 18.20 15.23
CA TYR A 122 4.25 18.88 14.74
C TYR A 122 3.00 18.63 15.61
N LYS A 123 3.08 17.68 16.57
CA LYS A 123 1.99 17.30 17.48
C LYS A 123 0.66 17.05 16.75
N TRP A 124 0.73 16.41 15.58
CA TRP A 124 -0.43 16.08 14.74
C TRP A 124 -1.28 17.29 14.30
N LYS A 125 -0.71 18.50 14.29
CA LYS A 125 -1.43 19.67 13.77
C LYS A 125 -1.76 19.47 12.29
N LEU A 126 -3.01 19.80 11.92
CA LEU A 126 -3.47 19.83 10.53
C LEU A 126 -3.30 21.23 9.89
N SER A 127 -3.03 22.25 10.72
CA SER A 127 -2.77 23.65 10.38
C SER A 127 -1.90 24.31 11.46
#